data_AF-A0A849DDM0-F1
#
_entry.id   AF-A0A849DDM0-F1
#
_cell.length_a   1.000
_cell.length_b   1.000
_cell.length_c   1.000
_cell.angle_alpha   90.00
_cell.angle_beta   90.00
_cell.angle_gamma   90.00
#
_symmetry.space_group_name_H-M   'P 1'
#
loop_
_entity.id
_entity.type
_entity.pdbx_description
1 polymer ?
#
loop_
_entity_poly.entity_id
_entity_poly.type
_entity_poly.pdbx_seq_one_letter_code
_entity_poly.pdbx_strand_id
1 'polypeptide(L)'
;GDLDAVKELMTEESYYMTLETFGLKLALRDPKFKAQLKKIKEDEEALVEVEDKLSFELISRRLSPVIEIQSTSMNGTKRQTIEYTEDEKTKRLYFSKEKNGWKINYYAGRKVN
;
A
#
# COMPACT_ATOMS: atom_id res chain seq x y z
N GLY A 1 -10.22 8.37 -2.32
CA GLY A 1 -9.42 9.46 -2.85
C GLY A 1 -10.41 10.44 -3.39
N ASP A 2 -10.00 11.68 -3.56
CA ASP A 2 -10.88 12.68 -4.15
C ASP A 2 -10.92 12.46 -5.67
N LEU A 3 -11.87 11.64 -6.14
CA LEU A 3 -12.05 11.39 -7.57
C LEU A 3 -12.81 12.53 -8.25
N ASP A 4 -13.63 13.27 -7.51
CA ASP A 4 -14.35 14.45 -8.03
C ASP A 4 -13.36 15.51 -8.50
N ALA A 5 -12.33 15.81 -7.71
CA ALA A 5 -11.26 16.72 -8.13
C ALA A 5 -10.48 16.21 -9.36
N VAL A 6 -10.30 14.89 -9.49
CA VAL A 6 -9.62 14.30 -10.66
C VAL A 6 -10.50 14.43 -11.91
N LYS A 7 -11.80 14.23 -11.76
CA LYS A 7 -12.82 14.33 -12.82
C LYS A 7 -12.89 15.74 -13.39
N GLU A 8 -12.81 16.77 -12.54
CA GLU A 8 -12.81 18.19 -12.97
C GLU A 8 -11.56 18.59 -13.77
N LEU A 9 -10.43 17.92 -13.56
CA LEU A 9 -9.14 18.26 -14.18
C LEU A 9 -8.90 17.58 -15.53
N MET A 10 -9.74 16.61 -15.91
CA MET A 10 -9.49 15.71 -17.01
C MET A 10 -10.59 15.75 -18.06
N THR A 11 -10.24 15.41 -19.30
CA THR A 11 -11.25 15.02 -20.27
C THR A 11 -11.90 13.70 -19.84
N GLU A 12 -13.13 13.48 -20.26
CA GLU A 12 -13.87 12.24 -19.96
C GLU A 12 -13.08 10.98 -20.33
N GLU A 13 -12.46 10.95 -21.52
CA GLU A 13 -11.64 9.82 -21.94
C GLU A 13 -10.41 9.60 -21.03
N SER A 14 -9.71 10.67 -20.67
CA SER A 14 -8.56 10.62 -19.76
C SER A 14 -8.99 10.17 -18.35
N TYR A 15 -10.18 10.58 -17.92
CA TYR A 15 -10.75 10.19 -16.66
C TYR A 15 -11.05 8.68 -16.62
N TYR A 16 -11.67 8.13 -17.66
CA TYR A 16 -11.91 6.68 -17.75
C TYR A 16 -10.61 5.87 -17.76
N MET A 17 -9.59 6.29 -18.50
CA MET A 17 -8.27 5.65 -18.45
C MET A 17 -7.65 5.70 -17.04
N THR A 18 -7.90 6.79 -16.31
CA THR A 18 -7.43 6.96 -14.93
C THR A 18 -8.14 5.99 -13.99
N LEU A 19 -9.47 5.82 -14.12
CA LEU A 19 -10.23 4.83 -13.35
C LEU A 19 -9.73 3.40 -13.63
N GLU A 20 -9.47 3.06 -14.89
CA GLU A 20 -8.88 1.77 -15.27
C GLU A 20 -7.52 1.53 -14.60
N THR A 21 -6.67 2.56 -14.62
CA THR A 21 -5.33 2.52 -14.02
C THR A 21 -5.41 2.34 -12.50
N PHE A 22 -6.25 3.11 -11.80
CA PHE A 22 -6.41 3.01 -10.36
C PHE A 22 -7.03 1.67 -9.92
N GLY A 23 -7.95 1.16 -10.75
CA GLY A 23 -8.69 -0.07 -10.50
C GLY A 23 -7.97 -1.36 -10.89
N LEU A 24 -6.82 -1.31 -11.55
CA LEU A 24 -6.13 -2.51 -12.04
C LEU A 24 -5.93 -3.58 -10.97
N LYS A 25 -5.38 -3.20 -9.80
CA LYS A 25 -5.14 -4.12 -8.68
C LYS A 25 -6.44 -4.71 -8.13
N LEU A 26 -7.50 -3.91 -8.07
CA LEU A 26 -8.80 -4.32 -7.54
C LEU A 26 -9.50 -5.27 -8.54
N ALA A 27 -9.47 -4.96 -9.82
CA ALA A 27 -10.02 -5.78 -10.90
C ALA A 27 -9.37 -7.16 -11.04
N LEU A 28 -8.11 -7.31 -10.61
CA LEU A 28 -7.46 -8.63 -10.54
C LEU A 28 -8.00 -9.50 -9.40
N ARG A 29 -8.59 -8.90 -8.36
CA ARG A 29 -9.04 -9.59 -7.13
C ARG A 29 -10.55 -9.71 -7.03
N ASP A 30 -11.29 -8.79 -7.63
CA ASP A 30 -12.74 -8.72 -7.64
C ASP A 30 -13.27 -8.82 -9.09
N PRO A 31 -13.76 -9.99 -9.52
CA PRO A 31 -14.35 -10.18 -10.85
C PRO A 31 -15.61 -9.34 -11.10
N LYS A 32 -16.40 -9.03 -10.06
CA LYS A 32 -17.60 -8.18 -10.18
C LYS A 32 -17.17 -6.75 -10.49
N PHE A 33 -16.21 -6.23 -9.74
CA PHE A 33 -15.61 -4.93 -10.02
C PHE A 33 -15.01 -4.86 -11.43
N LYS A 34 -14.31 -5.92 -11.87
CA LYS A 34 -13.77 -5.97 -13.24
C LYS A 34 -14.87 -5.89 -14.30
N ALA A 35 -16.03 -6.51 -14.07
CA ALA A 35 -17.15 -6.44 -15.00
C ALA A 35 -17.77 -5.04 -15.04
N GLN A 36 -17.88 -4.37 -13.90
CA GLN A 36 -18.35 -2.99 -13.77
C GLN A 36 -17.39 -2.01 -14.47
N LEU A 37 -16.09 -2.14 -14.22
CA LEU A 37 -15.04 -1.31 -14.81
C LEU A 37 -15.07 -1.33 -16.35
N LYS A 38 -15.45 -2.46 -16.97
CA LYS A 38 -15.56 -2.57 -18.43
C LYS A 38 -16.76 -1.82 -19.03
N LYS A 39 -17.75 -1.47 -18.22
CA LYS A 39 -19.02 -0.89 -18.66
C LYS A 39 -19.16 0.60 -18.32
N ILE A 40 -18.17 1.21 -17.69
CA ILE A 40 -18.23 2.60 -17.19
C ILE A 40 -18.53 3.65 -18.27
N LYS A 41 -18.31 3.33 -19.56
CA LYS A 41 -18.63 4.20 -20.69
C LYS A 41 -20.07 4.07 -21.19
N GLU A 42 -20.76 3.01 -20.79
CA GLU A 42 -22.08 2.61 -21.32
C GLU A 42 -23.15 2.57 -20.22
N ASP A 43 -22.74 2.52 -18.96
CA ASP A 43 -23.58 2.27 -17.79
C ASP A 43 -23.20 3.24 -16.67
N GLU A 44 -24.06 4.23 -16.43
CA GLU A 44 -23.87 5.27 -15.42
C GLU A 44 -23.89 4.71 -13.99
N GLU A 45 -24.72 3.69 -13.73
CA GLU A 45 -24.72 3.01 -12.43
C GLU A 45 -23.38 2.30 -12.20
N ALA A 46 -22.86 1.62 -13.23
CA ALA A 46 -21.54 0.99 -13.15
C ALA A 46 -20.41 2.01 -12.92
N LEU A 47 -20.51 3.21 -13.52
CA LEU A 47 -19.55 4.29 -13.28
C LEU A 47 -19.58 4.74 -11.81
N VAL A 48 -20.75 5.03 -11.26
CA VAL A 48 -20.91 5.46 -9.85
C VAL A 48 -20.35 4.38 -8.90
N GLU A 49 -20.70 3.12 -9.10
CA GLU A 49 -20.20 2.04 -8.25
C GLU A 49 -18.67 1.85 -8.33
N VAL A 50 -18.08 2.10 -9.50
CA VAL A 50 -16.63 2.07 -9.69
C VAL A 50 -15.97 3.26 -8.99
N GLU A 51 -16.51 4.46 -9.15
CA GLU A 51 -16.03 5.68 -8.49
C GLU A 51 -16.05 5.52 -6.96
N ASP A 52 -17.13 5.02 -6.39
CA ASP A 52 -17.26 4.79 -4.94
C ASP A 52 -16.22 3.80 -4.41
N LYS A 53 -16.10 2.64 -5.06
CA LYS A 53 -15.13 1.61 -4.66
C LYS A 53 -13.69 2.10 -4.78
N LEU A 54 -13.36 2.81 -5.86
CA LEU A 54 -12.02 3.36 -6.06
C LEU A 54 -11.72 4.48 -5.08
N SER A 55 -12.72 5.31 -4.76
CA SER A 55 -12.59 6.32 -3.72
C SER A 55 -12.22 5.67 -2.38
N PHE A 56 -12.93 4.64 -1.95
CA PHE A 56 -12.59 3.93 -0.72
C PHE A 56 -11.16 3.33 -0.75
N GLU A 57 -10.83 2.61 -1.82
CA GLU A 57 -9.52 1.96 -2.01
C GLU A 57 -8.36 2.97 -2.07
N LEU A 58 -8.56 4.14 -2.70
CA LEU A 58 -7.51 5.17 -2.77
C LEU A 58 -7.31 5.87 -1.41
N ILE A 59 -8.34 5.97 -0.57
CA ILE A 59 -8.19 6.44 0.82
C ILE A 59 -7.41 5.42 1.64
N SER A 60 -7.73 4.13 1.53
CA SER A 60 -7.04 3.08 2.29
C SER A 60 -5.55 3.00 1.95
N ARG A 61 -5.16 3.27 0.70
CA ARG A 61 -3.76 3.36 0.26
C ARG A 61 -2.97 4.53 0.86
N ARG A 62 -3.63 5.60 1.33
CA ARG A 62 -2.96 6.74 1.98
C ARG A 62 -2.64 6.49 3.45
N LEU A 63 -3.11 5.40 4.02
CA LEU A 63 -2.68 4.99 5.36
C LEU A 63 -1.21 4.57 5.24
N SER A 64 -0.32 5.35 5.86
CA SER A 64 1.05 4.89 6.09
C SER A 64 0.98 3.56 6.84
N PRO A 65 1.89 2.62 6.55
CA PRO A 65 1.86 1.33 7.23
C PRO A 65 1.87 1.55 8.74
N VAL A 66 1.03 0.81 9.46
CA VAL A 66 0.99 0.88 10.92
C VAL A 66 2.21 0.11 11.44
N ILE A 67 3.15 0.84 12.05
CA ILE A 67 4.36 0.27 12.64
C ILE A 67 4.20 0.23 14.16
N GLU A 68 4.26 -0.96 14.74
CA GLU A 68 4.27 -1.13 16.19
C GLU A 68 5.50 -1.92 16.63
N ILE A 69 6.25 -1.39 17.60
CA ILE A 69 7.40 -2.08 18.18
C ILE A 69 6.88 -3.11 19.17
N GLN A 70 7.14 -4.38 18.89
CA GLN A 70 6.72 -5.50 19.73
C GLN A 70 7.75 -5.75 20.84
N SER A 71 9.03 -5.76 20.50
CA SER A 71 10.09 -6.00 21.46
C SER A 71 11.42 -5.37 21.00
N THR A 72 12.26 -5.04 21.98
CA THR A 72 13.65 -4.64 21.74
C THR A 72 14.57 -5.49 22.61
N SER A 73 15.60 -6.08 22.01
CA SER A 73 16.56 -6.94 22.69
C SER A 73 17.99 -6.54 22.37
N MET A 74 18.84 -6.50 23.39
CA MET A 74 20.27 -6.23 23.23
C MET A 74 21.02 -7.55 23.05
N ASN A 75 21.82 -7.63 21.99
CA ASN A 75 22.66 -8.79 21.67
C ASN A 75 24.13 -8.45 21.96
N GLY A 76 24.46 -8.32 23.24
CA GLY A 76 25.72 -7.76 23.72
C GLY A 76 25.72 -6.22 23.70
N THR A 77 26.91 -5.60 23.77
CA THR A 77 27.03 -4.13 23.96
C THR A 77 26.93 -3.30 22.68
N LYS A 78 26.99 -3.95 21.51
CA LYS A 78 27.07 -3.29 20.20
C LYS A 78 26.04 -3.77 19.19
N ARG A 79 25.11 -4.65 19.58
CA ARG A 79 24.04 -5.13 18.68
C ARG A 79 22.69 -5.05 19.37
N GLN A 80 21.67 -4.74 18.60
CA GLN A 80 20.28 -4.68 19.06
C GLN A 80 19.39 -5.32 18.00
N THR A 81 18.37 -6.04 18.41
CA THR A 81 17.31 -6.53 17.54
C THR A 81 15.99 -5.89 17.95
N ILE A 82 15.26 -5.38 16.96
CA ILE A 82 13.93 -4.84 17.13
C ILE A 82 12.96 -5.75 16.38
N GLU A 83 11.98 -6.29 17.10
CA GLU A 83 10.84 -6.97 16.52
C GLU A 83 9.69 -5.96 16.41
N TYR A 84 9.07 -5.89 15.24
CA TYR A 84 8.00 -4.95 14.97
C TYR A 84 6.95 -5.57 14.06
N THR A 85 5.74 -5.05 14.09
CA THR A 85 4.69 -5.36 13.11
C THR A 85 4.59 -4.21 12.12
N GLU A 86 4.40 -4.54 10.84
CA GLU A 86 4.06 -3.59 9.78
C GLU A 86 2.79 -4.12 9.11
N ASP A 87 1.67 -3.44 9.33
CA ASP A 87 0.34 -3.90 8.93
C ASP A 87 0.10 -5.36 9.39
N GLU A 88 0.23 -5.58 10.70
CA GLU A 88 0.08 -6.88 11.39
C GLU A 88 1.13 -7.95 11.04
N LYS A 89 2.01 -7.71 10.04
CA LYS A 89 3.06 -8.66 9.66
C LYS A 89 4.30 -8.46 10.51
N THR A 90 4.68 -9.50 11.24
CA THR A 90 5.90 -9.49 12.07
C THR A 90 7.17 -9.43 11.22
N LYS A 91 8.06 -8.52 11.57
CA LYS A 91 9.36 -8.28 10.95
C LYS A 91 10.43 -8.09 12.02
N ARG A 92 11.69 -8.25 11.63
CA ARG A 92 12.86 -8.06 12.51
C ARG A 92 13.88 -7.16 11.85
N LEU A 93 14.35 -6.17 12.59
CA LEU A 93 15.51 -5.35 12.22
C LEU A 93 16.67 -5.65 13.17
N TYR A 94 17.85 -5.77 12.59
CA TYR A 94 19.09 -5.97 13.32
C TYR A 94 19.95 -4.73 13.21
N PHE A 95 20.42 -4.23 14.34
CA PHE A 95 21.23 -3.03 14.42
C PHE A 95 22.63 -3.34 14.94
N SER A 96 23.62 -2.60 14.44
CA SER A 96 24.98 -2.57 14.97
C SER A 96 25.33 -1.14 15.39
N LYS A 97 26.03 -1.00 16.52
CA LYS A 97 26.46 0.30 17.04
C LYS A 97 27.72 0.75 16.31
N GLU A 98 27.63 1.88 15.62
CA GLU A 98 28.75 2.59 14.99
C GLU A 98 29.06 3.89 15.78
N LYS A 99 30.13 4.61 15.39
CA LYS A 99 30.59 5.83 16.09
C LYS A 99 29.51 6.91 16.20
N ASN A 100 28.63 7.03 15.20
CA ASN A 100 27.63 8.09 15.09
C ASN A 100 26.18 7.58 15.25
N GLY A 101 25.97 6.39 15.80
CA GLY A 101 24.63 5.86 16.04
C GLY A 101 24.48 4.38 15.71
N TRP A 102 23.24 3.93 15.55
CA TRP A 102 22.90 2.57 15.20
C TRP A 102 22.69 2.43 13.69
N LYS A 103 23.26 1.39 13.09
CA LYS A 103 23.12 1.08 11.66
C LYS A 103 22.31 -0.19 11.47
N ILE A 104 21.38 -0.15 10.51
CA ILE A 104 20.58 -1.31 10.11
C ILE A 104 21.45 -2.29 9.32
N ASN A 105 21.47 -3.54 9.75
CA ASN A 105 22.15 -4.64 9.08
C ASN A 105 21.16 -5.40 8.18
N TYR A 106 21.01 -4.96 6.93
CA TYR A 106 20.01 -5.49 5.97
C TYR A 106 20.15 -6.99 5.63
N TYR A 107 21.32 -7.59 5.88
CA TYR A 107 21.61 -9.00 5.55
C TYR A 107 21.49 -9.96 6.73
N ALA A 108 21.29 -9.46 7.95
CA ALA A 108 21.18 -10.32 9.12
C ALA A 108 19.89 -11.16 9.05
N GLY A 109 20.04 -12.49 9.05
CA GLY A 109 18.94 -13.44 8.98
C GLY A 109 18.51 -13.88 7.57
N ARG A 110 19.18 -13.43 6.50
CA ARG A 110 19.00 -14.05 5.18
C ARG A 110 19.78 -15.37 5.12
N LYS A 111 19.14 -16.45 4.67
CA LYS A 111 19.87 -17.64 4.21
C LYS A 111 20.71 -17.20 3.01
N VAL A 112 22.01 -17.16 3.18
CA VAL A 112 22.95 -17.06 2.06
C VAL A 112 22.95 -18.47 1.46
N ASN A 113 22.33 -18.62 0.29
CA ASN A 113 22.50 -19.83 -0.52
C ASN A 113 23.86 -19.80 -1.21
#